data_AF-A0A151EGG3-F1
#
_entry.id   AF-A0A151EGG3-F1
#
_cell.length_a   1.000
_cell.length_b   1.000
_cell.length_c   1.000
_cell.angle_alpha   90.00
_cell.angle_beta   90.00
_cell.angle_gamma   90.00
#
_symmetry.space_group_name_H-M   'P 1'
#
loop_
_entity.id
_entity.type
_entity.pdbx_description
1 polymer ?
#
loop_
_entity_poly.entity_id
_entity_poly.type
_entity_poly.pdbx_seq_one_letter_code
_entity_poly.pdbx_strand_id
1 'polypeptide(L)'
;MKTLLTPVVVFMAFLIISYILYRLGGVLAPKVPKSHHKLSPYACGEDLPGGKTPPSYVLFHVAFIFTVFHVAILLLAIVPSSEDAIYALIFLAGLFISAVVLFTSGGEASD
;
A
#
# COMPACT_ATOMS: atom_id res chain seq x y z
N MET A 1 -27.07 -7.60 18.34
CA MET A 1 -26.72 -7.45 16.90
C MET A 1 -25.74 -6.30 16.62
N LYS A 2 -25.91 -5.10 17.19
CA LYS A 2 -25.05 -3.92 16.91
C LYS A 2 -23.57 -4.05 17.33
N THR A 3 -23.27 -4.92 18.30
CA THR A 3 -21.90 -5.18 18.79
C THR A 3 -21.04 -6.01 17.82
N LEU A 4 -21.68 -6.87 17.00
CA LEU A 4 -20.98 -7.77 16.08
C LEU A 4 -20.38 -7.05 14.86
N LEU A 5 -20.97 -5.92 14.47
CA LEU A 5 -20.54 -5.09 13.33
C LEU A 5 -19.59 -3.95 13.73
N THR A 6 -19.04 -3.97 14.94
CA THR A 6 -18.04 -2.97 15.32
C THR A 6 -16.74 -3.20 14.53
N PRO A 7 -16.04 -2.15 14.05
CA PRO A 7 -14.85 -2.30 13.22
C PRO A 7 -13.78 -3.21 13.84
N VAL A 8 -13.60 -3.12 15.16
CA VAL A 8 -12.64 -3.94 15.91
C VAL A 8 -13.02 -5.42 15.88
N VAL A 9 -14.30 -5.75 16.12
CA VAL A 9 -14.76 -7.15 16.13
C VAL A 9 -14.64 -7.77 14.74
N VAL A 10 -15.02 -7.03 13.69
CA VAL A 10 -14.90 -7.47 12.30
C VAL A 10 -13.44 -7.71 11.92
N PHE A 11 -12.55 -6.77 12.26
CA PHE A 11 -11.11 -6.91 12.02
C PHE A 11 -10.54 -8.16 12.71
N MET A 12 -10.87 -8.38 13.97
CA MET A 12 -10.44 -9.57 14.72
C MET A 12 -10.98 -10.86 14.09
N ALA A 13 -12.23 -10.87 13.65
CA ALA A 13 -12.80 -12.03 12.96
C ALA A 13 -12.03 -12.36 11.67
N PHE A 14 -11.75 -11.35 10.82
CA PHE A 14 -10.97 -11.57 9.59
C PHE A 14 -9.52 -12.00 9.86
N LEU A 15 -8.88 -11.48 10.91
CA LEU A 15 -7.55 -11.95 11.32
C LEU A 15 -7.57 -13.43 11.71
N ILE A 16 -8.56 -13.84 12.52
CA ILE A 16 -8.72 -15.25 12.93
C ILE A 16 -8.95 -16.13 11.70
N ILE A 17 -9.84 -15.71 10.79
CA ILE A 17 -10.12 -16.45 9.55
C ILE A 17 -8.84 -16.58 8.70
N SER A 18 -8.10 -15.49 8.49
CA SER A 18 -6.85 -15.49 7.73
C SER A 18 -5.81 -16.43 8.35
N TYR A 19 -5.67 -16.40 9.68
CA TYR A 19 -4.77 -17.30 10.41
C TYR A 19 -5.16 -18.77 10.26
N ILE A 20 -6.45 -19.09 10.37
CA ILE A 20 -6.96 -20.45 10.18
C ILE A 20 -6.66 -20.93 8.76
N LEU A 21 -6.91 -20.09 7.74
CA LEU A 21 -6.62 -20.42 6.34
C LEU A 21 -5.12 -20.66 6.12
N TYR A 22 -4.26 -19.82 6.69
CA TYR A 22 -2.81 -19.99 6.62
C TYR A 22 -2.36 -21.33 7.25
N ARG A 23 -2.88 -21.65 8.45
CA ARG A 23 -2.58 -22.91 9.14
C ARG A 23 -3.10 -24.12 8.38
N LEU A 24 -4.32 -24.03 7.85
CA LEU A 24 -4.94 -25.09 7.07
C LEU A 24 -4.15 -25.35 5.80
N GLY A 25 -3.72 -24.30 5.09
CA GLY A 25 -2.83 -24.41 3.93
C GLY A 25 -1.52 -25.10 4.27
N GLY A 26 -0.91 -24.79 5.41
CA GLY A 26 0.31 -25.44 5.88
C GLY A 26 0.13 -26.91 6.28
N VAL A 27 -1.04 -27.29 6.80
CA VAL A 27 -1.36 -28.69 7.19
C VAL A 27 -1.69 -29.54 5.98
N LEU A 28 -2.42 -28.99 5.00
CA LEU A 28 -2.82 -29.69 3.77
C LEU A 28 -1.66 -29.79 2.77
N ALA A 29 -0.67 -28.89 2.83
CA ALA A 29 0.46 -28.91 1.92
C ALA A 29 1.33 -30.17 2.08
N PRO A 30 1.77 -30.80 0.97
CA PRO A 30 2.75 -31.87 1.01
C PRO A 30 4.06 -31.40 1.66
N LYS A 31 4.60 -32.20 2.58
CA LYS A 31 5.89 -31.94 3.22
C LYS A 31 7.04 -32.30 2.28
N VAL A 32 7.46 -31.34 1.44
CA VAL A 32 8.57 -31.52 0.51
C VAL A 32 9.91 -31.34 1.25
N PRO A 33 10.93 -32.18 1.01
CA PRO A 33 12.26 -31.97 1.59
C PRO A 33 12.82 -30.61 1.17
N LYS A 34 13.39 -29.89 2.13
CA LYS A 34 14.05 -28.59 1.92
C LYS A 34 15.41 -28.80 1.26
N SER A 35 15.43 -28.94 -0.06
CA SER A 35 16.68 -28.98 -0.84
C SER A 35 17.13 -27.57 -1.24
N HIS A 36 18.44 -27.39 -1.45
CA HIS A 36 19.05 -26.12 -1.87
C HIS A 36 18.32 -25.49 -3.06
N HIS A 37 18.12 -26.25 -4.14
CA HIS A 37 17.45 -25.82 -5.37
C HIS A 37 15.95 -25.51 -5.21
N LYS A 38 15.29 -25.98 -4.14
CA LYS A 38 13.88 -25.64 -3.85
C LYS A 38 13.76 -24.35 -3.06
N LEU A 39 14.82 -23.96 -2.36
CA LEU A 39 14.87 -22.73 -1.56
C LEU A 39 15.59 -21.60 -2.28
N SER A 40 16.31 -21.89 -3.38
CA SER A 40 16.97 -20.89 -4.20
C SER A 40 15.95 -19.95 -4.84
N PRO A 41 16.25 -18.63 -4.92
CA PRO A 41 15.42 -17.68 -5.65
C PRO A 41 15.19 -18.12 -7.10
N TYR A 42 14.02 -17.81 -7.65
CA TYR A 42 13.76 -18.04 -9.06
C TYR A 42 14.58 -17.05 -9.90
N ALA A 43 15.55 -17.56 -10.64
CA ALA A 43 16.39 -16.79 -11.56
C ALA A 43 16.60 -17.59 -12.85
N CYS A 44 15.52 -18.12 -13.44
CA CYS A 44 15.59 -18.97 -14.63
C CYS A 44 16.53 -20.20 -14.51
N GLY A 45 16.84 -20.64 -13.28
CA GLY A 45 17.79 -21.72 -12.99
C GLY A 45 19.23 -21.27 -12.78
N GLU A 46 19.53 -19.98 -12.87
CA GLU A 46 20.85 -19.41 -12.57
C GLU A 46 21.08 -19.30 -11.05
N ASP A 47 22.31 -19.56 -10.62
CA ASP A 47 22.72 -19.38 -9.23
C ASP A 47 23.14 -17.91 -9.01
N LEU A 48 22.15 -17.04 -8.83
CA LEU A 48 22.41 -15.64 -8.51
C LEU A 48 22.77 -15.50 -7.03
N PRO A 49 23.88 -14.82 -6.69
CA PRO A 49 24.17 -14.50 -5.30
C PRO A 49 23.01 -13.65 -4.77
N GLY A 50 22.38 -14.13 -3.69
CA GLY A 50 21.24 -13.47 -3.06
C GLY A 50 21.60 -12.09 -2.51
N GLY A 51 21.64 -11.11 -3.39
CA GLY A 51 21.93 -9.72 -3.08
C GLY A 51 20.66 -8.89 -3.13
N LYS A 52 20.48 -8.00 -2.16
CA LYS A 52 19.46 -6.95 -2.26
C LYS A 52 20.00 -5.89 -3.22
N THR A 53 19.58 -5.93 -4.48
CA THR A 53 19.81 -4.79 -5.36
C THR A 53 18.94 -3.62 -4.89
N PRO A 54 19.50 -2.40 -4.79
CA PRO A 54 18.68 -1.26 -4.46
C PRO A 54 17.63 -1.10 -5.57
N PRO A 55 16.33 -1.14 -5.26
CA PRO A 55 15.30 -0.97 -6.27
C PRO A 55 15.39 0.46 -6.83
N SER A 56 15.09 0.60 -8.12
CA SER A 56 14.99 1.94 -8.71
C SER A 56 13.77 2.67 -8.17
N TYR A 57 13.93 3.94 -7.78
CA TYR A 57 12.87 4.80 -7.22
C TYR A 57 11.94 5.38 -8.30
N VAL A 58 11.71 4.66 -9.40
CA VAL A 58 10.85 5.11 -10.51
C VAL A 58 9.42 5.43 -10.08
N LEU A 59 8.91 4.77 -9.04
CA LEU A 59 7.56 4.99 -8.50
C LEU A 59 7.51 5.95 -7.31
N PHE A 60 8.63 6.59 -6.94
CA PHE A 60 8.68 7.46 -5.76
C PHE A 60 7.69 8.63 -5.87
N HIS A 61 7.66 9.31 -7.01
CA HIS A 61 6.74 10.43 -7.25
C HIS A 61 5.27 9.99 -7.12
N VAL A 62 4.94 8.81 -7.63
CA VAL A 62 3.58 8.24 -7.54
C VAL A 62 3.20 7.95 -6.08
N ALA A 63 4.10 7.31 -5.32
CA ALA A 63 3.87 6.99 -3.92
C ALA A 63 3.76 8.26 -3.04
N PHE A 64 4.58 9.27 -3.33
CA PHE A 64 4.56 10.55 -2.63
C PHE A 64 3.24 11.29 -2.87
N ILE A 65 2.84 11.45 -4.14
CA ILE A 65 1.57 12.08 -4.51
C ILE A 65 0.40 11.31 -3.90
N PHE A 66 0.38 9.98 -4.01
CA PHE A 66 -0.65 9.14 -3.38
C PHE A 66 -0.78 9.44 -1.89
N THR A 67 0.33 9.53 -1.16
CA THR A 67 0.31 9.76 0.29
C THR A 67 -0.23 11.15 0.65
N VAL A 68 0.19 12.20 -0.07
CA VAL A 68 -0.28 13.57 0.14
C VAL A 68 -1.78 13.68 -0.12
N PHE A 69 -2.27 13.13 -1.23
CA PHE A 69 -3.71 13.11 -1.52
C PHE A 69 -4.51 12.24 -0.57
N HIS A 70 -3.95 11.10 -0.12
CA HIS A 70 -4.61 10.23 0.84
C HIS A 70 -4.88 10.96 2.15
N VAL A 71 -3.87 11.65 2.70
CA VAL A 71 -4.03 12.48 3.90
C VAL A 71 -5.01 13.64 3.65
N ALA A 72 -4.93 14.29 2.50
CA ALA A 72 -5.86 15.37 2.14
C ALA A 72 -7.32 14.90 2.16
N ILE A 73 -7.62 13.74 1.58
CA ILE A 73 -8.96 13.17 1.56
C ILE A 73 -9.42 12.79 2.97
N LEU A 74 -8.53 12.29 3.84
CA LEU A 74 -8.87 12.05 5.25
C LEU A 74 -9.27 13.34 5.98
N LEU A 75 -8.58 14.46 5.70
CA LEU A 75 -8.95 15.77 6.25
C LEU A 75 -10.33 16.21 5.73
N LEU A 76 -10.60 16.03 4.44
CA LEU A 76 -11.91 16.32 3.85
C LEU A 76 -13.03 15.48 4.47
N ALA A 77 -12.77 14.21 4.78
CA ALA A 77 -13.75 13.31 5.37
C ALA A 77 -14.18 13.69 6.80
N ILE A 78 -13.39 14.53 7.49
CA ILE A 78 -13.67 14.98 8.87
C ILE A 78 -14.44 16.31 8.87
N VAL A 79 -14.61 16.98 7.72
CA VAL A 79 -15.32 18.26 7.64
C VAL A 79 -16.76 18.10 8.16
N PRO A 80 -17.13 18.82 9.24
CA PRO A 80 -18.34 18.52 10.00
C PRO A 80 -19.64 19.02 9.36
N SER A 81 -19.56 20.04 8.51
CA SER A 81 -20.73 20.69 7.90
C SER A 81 -20.53 20.93 6.42
N SER A 82 -21.63 20.85 5.65
CA SER A 82 -21.64 21.18 4.23
C SER A 82 -21.36 22.66 3.95
N GLU A 83 -21.53 23.53 4.95
CA GLU A 83 -21.24 24.97 4.83
C GLU A 83 -19.74 25.24 4.72
N ASP A 84 -18.90 24.39 5.32
CA ASP A 84 -17.44 24.47 5.24
C ASP A 84 -16.85 23.74 4.02
N ALA A 85 -17.71 23.11 3.20
CA ALA A 85 -17.29 22.33 2.04
C ALA A 85 -16.52 23.18 1.01
N ILE A 86 -16.77 24.49 0.97
CA ILE A 86 -16.06 25.40 0.07
C ILE A 86 -14.58 25.55 0.43
N TYR A 87 -14.23 25.58 1.72
CA TYR A 87 -12.84 25.63 2.19
C TYR A 87 -12.12 24.31 1.89
N ALA A 88 -12.83 23.20 2.06
CA ALA A 88 -12.38 21.87 1.69
C ALA A 88 -12.06 21.78 0.18
N LEU A 89 -12.93 22.33 -0.67
CA LEU A 89 -12.75 22.36 -2.11
C LEU A 89 -11.56 23.25 -2.53
N ILE A 90 -11.40 24.41 -1.89
CA ILE A 90 -10.25 25.31 -2.11
C ILE A 90 -8.93 24.61 -1.73
N PHE A 91 -8.90 23.94 -0.58
CA PHE A 91 -7.74 23.16 -0.13
C PHE A 91 -7.39 22.05 -1.14
N LEU A 92 -8.39 21.30 -1.61
CA LEU A 92 -8.19 20.24 -2.61
C LEU A 92 -7.66 20.80 -3.94
N ALA A 93 -8.20 21.94 -4.39
CA ALA A 93 -7.74 22.59 -5.62
C ALA A 93 -6.27 23.05 -5.49
N GLY A 94 -5.90 23.67 -4.36
CA GLY A 94 -4.52 24.07 -4.09
C GLY A 94 -3.56 22.88 -4.06
N LEU A 95 -3.94 21.80 -3.39
CA LEU A 95 -3.16 20.57 -3.32
C LEU A 95 -2.99 19.89 -4.69
N PHE A 96 -4.04 19.92 -5.51
CA PHE A 96 -3.97 19.42 -6.88
C PHE A 96 -2.99 20.24 -7.73
N ILE A 97 -3.03 21.58 -7.64
CA ILE A 97 -2.06 22.46 -8.32
C ILE A 97 -0.64 22.16 -7.85
N SER A 98 -0.40 22.04 -6.54
CA SER A 98 0.92 21.69 -6.00
C SER A 98 1.43 20.35 -6.52
N ALA A 99 0.55 19.35 -6.64
CA ALA A 99 0.91 18.04 -7.17
C ALA A 99 1.24 18.07 -8.67
N VAL A 100 0.49 18.84 -9.47
CA VAL A 100 0.79 19.05 -10.89
C VAL A 100 2.16 19.71 -11.04
N VAL A 101 2.43 20.79 -10.29
CA VAL A 101 3.73 21.49 -10.33
C VAL A 101 4.87 20.55 -9.95
N LEU A 102 4.72 19.75 -8.90
CA LEU A 102 5.73 18.80 -8.49
C LEU A 102 6.01 17.77 -9.60
N PHE A 103 4.96 17.25 -10.24
CA PHE A 103 5.08 16.27 -11.31
C PHE A 103 5.75 16.85 -12.57
N THR A 104 5.45 18.09 -12.93
CA THR A 104 6.08 18.76 -14.07
C THR A 104 7.54 19.13 -13.77
N SER A 105 7.82 19.65 -12.56
CA SER A 105 9.17 20.06 -12.14
C SER A 105 10.17 18.91 -12.01
N GLY A 106 9.67 17.70 -11.74
CA GLY A 106 10.50 16.49 -11.69
C GLY A 106 11.01 16.03 -13.07
N GLY A 107 10.46 16.57 -14.16
CA GLY A 107 10.86 16.25 -15.53
C GLY A 107 12.00 17.11 -16.09
N GLU A 108 12.32 18.24 -15.47
CA GLU A 108 13.33 19.21 -15.96
C GLU A 108 14.72 19.02 -15.34
N ALA A 109 14.86 18.11 -14.37
CA ALA A 109 16.13 17.81 -13.70
C ALA A 109 16.89 16.61 -14.29
N SER A 110 16.49 16.14 -15.48
CA SER A 110 17.06 14.96 -16.16
C SER A 110 17.65 15.24 -17.54
N ASP A 111 18.02 16.50 -17.83
CA ASP A 111 18.88 16.89 -18.96
C ASP A 111 20.23 17.42 -18.46
#